data_AF-A0A7Y5C3M4-F1
#
_entry.id   AF-A0A7Y5C3M4-F1
#
_cell.length_a   1.000
_cell.length_b   1.000
_cell.length_c   1.000
_cell.angle_alpha   90.00
_cell.angle_beta   90.00
_cell.angle_gamma   90.00
#
_symmetry.space_group_name_H-M   'P 1'
#
loop_
_entity.id
_entity.type
_entity.pdbx_description
1 polymer ?
#
loop_
_entity_poly.entity_id
_entity_poly.type
_entity_poly.pdbx_seq_one_letter_code
_entity_poly.pdbx_strand_id
1 'polypeptide(L)'
;MTEKEIKNNEPKKEEKKSSVTRSLSGIFTGNFLTKKNVLNQLPFIFFLSAIGIAYIANGYYAEKTVIELNKVTNDIKELRSEYITLKSELNFRSKQSQVAKAVQPFGIKESVIPPVKIVISKSDKK
;
A
#
# COMPACT_ATOMS: atom_id res chain seq x y z
N MET A 1 58.67 5.80 58.26
CA MET A 1 57.47 6.65 58.35
C MET A 1 57.67 7.80 57.38
N THR A 2 56.92 8.05 56.31
CA THR A 2 55.78 7.41 55.67
C THR A 2 55.70 8.11 54.32
N GLU A 3 56.12 7.50 53.22
CA GLU A 3 55.83 8.03 51.88
C GLU A 3 54.86 7.06 51.20
N LYS A 4 53.58 7.38 51.33
CA LYS A 4 52.50 6.71 50.63
C LYS A 4 52.40 7.28 49.22
N GLU A 5 52.56 6.39 48.25
CA GLU A 5 51.83 6.28 46.99
C GLU A 5 51.43 7.58 46.26
N ILE A 6 52.18 7.86 45.21
CA ILE A 6 51.82 8.75 44.10
C ILE A 6 50.62 8.11 43.36
N LYS A 7 49.41 8.63 43.62
CA LYS A 7 48.26 8.41 42.74
C LYS A 7 48.31 9.41 41.59
N ASN A 8 48.53 8.88 40.39
CA ASN A 8 48.37 9.55 39.11
C ASN A 8 47.03 10.31 39.03
N ASN A 9 47.11 11.60 38.72
CA ASN A 9 45.99 12.44 38.38
C ASN A 9 46.17 12.85 36.91
N GLU A 10 45.55 12.13 35.98
CA GLU A 10 45.42 12.58 34.59
C GLU A 10 44.40 13.73 34.53
N PRO A 11 44.73 14.87 33.90
CA PRO A 11 43.75 15.91 33.66
C PRO A 11 42.80 15.49 32.54
N LYS A 12 41.51 15.33 32.88
CA LYS A 12 40.39 15.14 31.93
C LYS A 12 40.35 16.32 30.95
N LYS A 13 40.61 16.05 29.66
CA LYS A 13 40.50 17.04 28.57
C LYS A 13 39.05 17.47 28.37
N GLU A 14 38.80 18.77 28.47
CA GLU A 14 37.50 19.38 28.14
C GLU A 14 37.30 19.41 26.61
N GLU A 15 36.31 18.66 26.14
CA GLU A 15 35.91 18.66 24.73
C GLU A 15 35.23 20.00 24.37
N LYS A 16 35.87 20.78 23.49
CA LYS A 16 35.33 22.03 22.96
C LYS A 16 34.10 21.74 22.08
N LYS A 17 32.92 21.69 22.70
CA LYS A 17 31.64 21.62 21.99
C LYS A 17 31.50 22.81 21.03
N SER A 18 31.31 22.51 19.74
CA SER A 18 31.13 23.49 18.66
C SER A 18 30.07 24.55 19.01
N SER A 19 30.24 25.78 18.52
CA SER A 19 29.30 26.88 18.78
C SER A 19 27.85 26.54 18.38
N VAL A 20 27.69 25.70 17.34
CA VAL A 20 26.38 25.17 16.91
C VAL A 20 25.80 24.22 17.95
N THR A 21 26.57 23.24 18.46
CA THR A 21 26.06 22.30 19.48
C THR A 21 25.74 22.98 20.81
N ARG A 22 26.45 24.06 21.17
CA ARG A 22 26.14 24.89 22.35
C ARG A 22 24.85 25.70 22.16
N SER A 23 24.63 26.22 20.96
CA SER A 23 23.40 26.95 20.60
C SER A 23 22.18 26.02 20.58
N LEU A 24 22.33 24.82 19.99
CA LEU A 24 21.28 23.78 20.03
C LEU A 24 20.98 23.36 21.47
N SER A 25 22.01 23.12 22.30
CA SER A 25 21.79 22.80 23.72
C SER A 25 21.07 23.92 24.48
N GLY A 26 21.35 25.19 24.18
CA GLY A 26 20.66 26.32 24.81
C GLY A 26 19.18 26.43 24.44
N ILE A 27 18.77 25.88 23.30
CA ILE A 27 17.37 25.77 22.88
C ILE A 27 16.69 24.62 23.64
N PHE A 28 17.35 23.47 23.78
CA PHE A 28 16.85 22.33 24.59
C PHE A 28 16.76 22.64 26.09
N THR A 29 17.70 23.42 26.64
CA THR A 29 17.68 23.85 28.07
C THR A 29 16.64 24.95 28.33
N GLY A 30 15.94 25.45 27.31
CA GLY A 30 14.82 26.39 27.48
C GLY A 30 15.23 27.83 27.79
N ASN A 31 16.52 28.13 27.93
CA ASN A 31 17.02 29.49 28.21
C ASN A 31 16.70 30.48 27.08
N PHE A 32 16.45 29.97 25.86
CA PHE A 32 15.95 30.77 24.73
C PHE A 32 14.49 31.22 24.91
N LEU A 33 13.65 30.42 25.55
CA LEU A 33 12.21 30.68 25.71
C LEU A 33 11.93 31.76 26.76
N THR A 34 12.84 31.98 27.70
CA THR A 34 12.71 32.98 28.78
C THR A 34 13.01 34.42 28.33
N LYS A 35 13.47 34.63 27.09
CA LYS A 35 13.72 35.98 26.57
C LYS A 35 12.38 36.70 26.36
N LYS A 36 12.25 37.95 26.84
CA LYS A 36 11.02 38.77 26.73
C LYS A 36 10.43 38.82 25.31
N ASN A 37 11.26 38.87 24.28
CA ASN A 37 10.82 38.89 22.89
C ASN A 37 10.26 37.54 22.41
N VAL A 38 10.77 36.42 22.92
CA VAL A 38 10.32 35.07 22.57
C VAL A 38 9.01 34.74 23.29
N LEU A 39 8.84 35.21 24.52
CA LEU A 39 7.59 35.08 25.28
C LEU A 39 6.40 35.70 24.54
N ASN A 40 6.57 36.86 23.90
CA ASN A 40 5.52 37.49 23.09
C ASN A 40 5.19 36.72 21.81
N GLN A 41 6.13 35.94 21.27
CA GLN A 41 5.96 35.15 20.03
C GLN A 41 5.61 33.68 20.29
N LEU A 42 5.46 33.27 21.57
CA LEU A 42 5.09 31.90 21.94
C LEU A 42 3.84 31.35 21.21
N PRO A 43 2.74 32.13 21.06
CA PRO A 43 1.57 31.65 20.33
C PRO A 43 1.86 31.26 18.88
N PHE A 44 2.76 32.00 18.22
CA PHE A 44 3.19 31.72 16.85
C PHE A 44 4.10 30.49 16.75
N ILE A 45 4.97 30.27 17.73
CA ILE A 45 5.80 29.06 17.80
C ILE A 45 4.90 27.83 17.97
N PHE A 46 3.88 27.91 18.84
CA PHE A 46 2.88 26.85 18.98
C PHE A 46 2.11 26.59 17.69
N PHE A 47 1.75 27.65 16.95
CA PHE A 47 1.12 27.51 15.63
C PHE A 47 2.00 26.73 14.65
N LEU A 48 3.29 27.05 14.57
CA LEU A 48 4.25 26.31 13.74
C LEU A 48 4.41 24.86 14.20
N SER A 49 4.48 24.62 15.51
CA SER A 49 4.52 23.26 16.06
C SER A 49 3.25 22.47 15.71
N ALA A 50 2.08 23.09 15.78
CA ALA A 50 0.81 22.46 15.40
C ALA A 50 0.79 22.08 13.91
N ILE A 51 1.28 22.95 13.03
CA ILE A 51 1.44 22.65 11.60
C ILE A 51 2.44 21.50 11.41
N GLY A 52 3.55 21.49 12.14
CA GLY A 52 4.55 20.41 12.07
C GLY A 52 3.96 19.05 12.47
N ILE A 53 3.16 19.01 13.54
CA ILE A 53 2.46 17.79 13.96
C ILE A 53 1.43 17.37 12.90
N ALA A 54 0.64 18.32 12.40
CA ALA A 54 -0.34 18.05 11.35
C ALA A 54 0.31 17.51 10.06
N TYR A 55 1.49 18.02 9.70
CA TYR A 55 2.26 17.56 8.54
C TYR A 55 2.74 16.11 8.72
N ILE A 56 3.33 15.79 9.88
CA ILE A 56 3.76 14.42 10.18
C ILE A 56 2.55 13.47 10.18
N ALA A 57 1.44 13.87 10.79
CA ALA A 57 0.20 13.09 10.80
C ALA A 57 -0.34 12.85 9.38
N ASN A 58 -0.28 13.87 8.51
CA ASN A 58 -0.68 13.74 7.12
C ASN A 58 0.23 12.76 6.34
N GLY A 59 1.54 12.80 6.60
CA GLY A 59 2.49 11.84 6.04
C GLY A 59 2.14 10.39 6.38
N TYR A 60 1.87 10.10 7.66
CA TYR A 60 1.42 8.78 8.10
C TYR A 60 0.09 8.35 7.48
N TYR A 61 -0.84 9.29 7.27
CA TYR A 61 -2.10 9.00 6.61
C TYR A 61 -1.89 8.60 5.14
N ALA A 62 -1.09 9.37 4.41
CA ALA A 62 -0.76 9.08 3.02
C ALA A 62 -0.08 7.72 2.86
N GLU A 63 0.87 7.39 3.74
CA GLU A 63 1.55 6.09 3.75
C GLU A 63 0.55 4.94 3.93
N LYS A 64 -0.36 5.05 4.91
CA LYS A 64 -1.41 4.03 5.15
C LYS A 64 -2.30 3.85 3.92
N THR A 65 -2.72 4.94 3.30
CA THR A 65 -3.54 4.89 2.08
C THR A 65 -2.82 4.20 0.93
N VAL A 66 -1.52 4.44 0.75
CA VAL A 66 -0.73 3.77 -0.29
C VAL A 66 -0.61 2.27 -0.03
N ILE A 67 -0.41 1.87 1.23
CA ILE A 67 -0.37 0.44 1.59
C ILE A 67 -1.71 -0.24 1.31
N GLU A 68 -2.81 0.40 1.70
CA GLU A 68 -4.16 -0.11 1.45
C GLU A 68 -4.47 -0.21 -0.04
N LEU A 69 -4.12 0.82 -0.82
CA LEU A 69 -4.28 0.83 -2.28
C LEU A 69 -3.55 -0.34 -2.94
N ASN A 70 -2.31 -0.62 -2.52
CA ASN A 70 -1.54 -1.74 -3.04
C ASN A 70 -2.20 -3.09 -2.70
N LYS A 71 -2.71 -3.24 -1.47
CA LYS A 71 -3.44 -4.44 -1.06
C LYS A 71 -4.68 -4.66 -1.91
N VAL A 72 -5.55 -3.65 -2.01
CA VAL A 72 -6.79 -3.70 -2.80
C VAL A 72 -6.49 -3.98 -4.28
N THR A 73 -5.42 -3.40 -4.83
CA THR A 73 -5.00 -3.64 -6.22
C THR A 73 -4.57 -5.09 -6.45
N ASN A 74 -3.86 -5.68 -5.48
CA ASN A 74 -3.49 -7.09 -5.54
C ASN A 74 -4.71 -8.00 -5.44
N ASP A 75 -5.64 -7.69 -4.54
CA ASP A 75 -6.90 -8.43 -4.39
C ASP A 75 -7.70 -8.43 -5.71
N ILE A 76 -7.81 -7.28 -6.38
CA ILE A 76 -8.46 -7.17 -7.69
C ILE A 76 -7.76 -8.04 -8.75
N LYS A 77 -6.41 -8.07 -8.74
CA LYS A 77 -5.63 -8.85 -9.69
C LYS A 77 -5.84 -10.36 -9.47
N GLU A 78 -5.84 -10.80 -8.23
CA GLU A 78 -6.10 -12.19 -7.85
C GLU A 78 -7.51 -12.62 -8.26
N LEU A 79 -8.52 -11.82 -7.89
CA LEU A 79 -9.92 -12.10 -8.22
C LEU A 79 -10.15 -12.15 -9.74
N ARG A 80 -9.47 -11.28 -10.50
CA ARG A 80 -9.50 -11.31 -11.96
C ARG A 80 -8.86 -12.57 -12.53
N SER A 81 -7.75 -13.03 -11.95
CA SER A 81 -7.09 -14.27 -12.35
C SER A 81 -7.99 -15.48 -12.11
N GLU A 82 -8.66 -15.53 -10.96
CA GLU A 82 -9.61 -16.57 -10.61
C GLU A 82 -10.81 -16.57 -11.58
N TYR A 83 -11.40 -15.39 -11.84
CA TYR A 83 -12.49 -15.23 -12.81
C TYR A 83 -12.10 -15.75 -14.21
N ILE A 84 -10.92 -15.39 -14.71
CA ILE A 84 -10.44 -15.84 -16.03
C ILE A 84 -10.31 -17.37 -16.05
N THR A 85 -9.77 -17.95 -14.97
CA THR A 85 -9.58 -19.40 -14.84
C THR A 85 -10.92 -20.13 -14.84
N LEU A 86 -11.85 -19.73 -13.97
CA LEU A 86 -13.19 -20.32 -13.87
C LEU A 86 -13.99 -20.16 -15.16
N LYS A 87 -13.92 -18.98 -15.80
CA LYS A 87 -14.56 -18.74 -17.09
C LYS A 87 -13.98 -19.63 -18.18
N SER A 88 -12.66 -19.82 -18.20
CA SER A 88 -12.00 -20.72 -19.15
C SER A 88 -12.48 -22.16 -18.97
N GLU A 89 -12.57 -22.62 -17.73
CA GLU A 89 -13.09 -23.96 -17.42
C GLU A 89 -14.56 -24.10 -17.83
N LEU A 90 -15.39 -23.11 -17.54
CA LEU A 90 -16.79 -23.09 -17.96
C LEU A 90 -16.91 -23.14 -19.48
N ASN A 91 -16.13 -22.35 -20.20
CA ASN A 91 -16.11 -22.35 -21.67
C ASN A 91 -15.65 -23.71 -22.23
N PHE A 92 -14.64 -24.33 -21.61
CA PHE A 92 -14.18 -25.65 -21.99
C PHE A 92 -15.29 -26.69 -21.81
N ARG A 93 -15.97 -26.70 -20.66
CA ARG A 93 -17.09 -27.62 -20.38
C ARG A 93 -18.31 -27.35 -21.27
N SER A 94 -18.60 -26.09 -21.57
CA SER A 94 -19.71 -25.67 -22.42
C SER A 94 -19.43 -25.83 -23.91
N LYS A 95 -18.21 -26.21 -24.30
CA LYS A 95 -17.85 -26.44 -25.69
C LYS A 95 -18.71 -27.57 -26.27
N GLN A 96 -19.28 -27.34 -27.45
CA GLN A 96 -20.18 -28.27 -28.13
C GLN A 96 -19.63 -29.71 -28.20
N SER A 97 -18.33 -29.85 -28.50
CA SER A 97 -17.64 -31.15 -28.53
C SER A 97 -17.52 -31.83 -27.16
N GLN A 98 -17.35 -31.05 -26.07
CA GLN A 98 -17.27 -31.60 -24.72
C GLN A 98 -18.66 -31.97 -24.20
N VAL A 99 -19.67 -31.15 -24.49
CA VAL A 99 -21.08 -31.46 -24.21
C VAL A 99 -21.49 -32.73 -24.96
N ALA A 100 -21.20 -32.83 -26.27
CA ALA A 100 -21.48 -34.02 -27.07
C ALA A 100 -20.84 -35.29 -26.47
N LYS A 101 -19.58 -35.20 -26.01
CA LYS A 101 -18.91 -36.31 -25.29
C LYS A 101 -19.58 -36.63 -23.96
N ALA A 102 -19.99 -35.62 -23.18
CA ALA A 102 -20.64 -35.83 -21.90
C ALA A 102 -22.04 -36.48 -22.03
N VAL A 103 -22.74 -36.22 -23.13
CA VAL A 103 -24.08 -36.79 -23.39
C VAL A 103 -24.07 -38.11 -24.18
N GLN A 104 -22.92 -38.57 -24.67
CA GLN A 104 -22.77 -39.86 -25.38
C GLN A 104 -23.33 -41.07 -24.62
N PRO A 105 -23.12 -41.22 -23.29
CA PRO A 105 -23.70 -42.33 -22.53
C PRO A 105 -25.23 -42.33 -22.53
N PHE A 106 -25.86 -41.17 -22.75
CA PHE A 106 -27.31 -41.01 -22.82
C PHE A 106 -27.85 -41.21 -24.26
N GLY A 107 -27.01 -41.58 -25.22
CA GLY A 107 -27.40 -41.87 -26.61
C GLY A 107 -27.69 -40.66 -27.48
N ILE A 108 -27.45 -39.44 -26.96
CA ILE A 108 -27.70 -38.18 -27.67
C ILE A 108 -26.57 -37.91 -28.67
N LYS A 109 -26.92 -37.62 -29.93
CA LYS A 109 -25.96 -37.39 -31.03
C LYS A 109 -26.12 -35.99 -31.62
N GLU A 110 -25.00 -35.42 -31.99
CA GLU A 110 -24.93 -34.10 -32.63
C GLU A 110 -25.45 -34.18 -34.07
N SER A 111 -26.28 -33.21 -34.47
CA SER A 111 -26.79 -33.14 -35.84
C SER A 111 -25.70 -32.59 -36.76
N VAL A 112 -25.10 -33.46 -37.57
CA VAL A 112 -24.08 -33.10 -38.56
C VAL A 112 -24.70 -32.63 -39.88
N ILE A 113 -26.01 -32.81 -40.02
CA ILE A 113 -26.75 -32.49 -41.25
C ILE A 113 -27.21 -31.03 -41.18
N PRO A 114 -26.85 -30.18 -42.17
CA PRO A 114 -27.36 -28.82 -42.22
C PRO A 114 -28.88 -28.82 -42.43
N PRO A 115 -29.61 -27.87 -41.83
CA PRO A 115 -31.06 -27.78 -41.96
C PRO A 115 -31.46 -27.49 -43.41
N VAL A 116 -32.48 -28.19 -43.89
CA VAL A 116 -32.96 -28.06 -45.27
C VAL A 116 -33.83 -26.82 -45.39
N LYS A 117 -33.52 -25.93 -46.33
CA LYS A 117 -34.37 -24.77 -46.64
C LYS A 117 -35.63 -25.27 -47.35
N ILE A 118 -36.77 -25.22 -46.67
CA ILE A 118 -38.08 -25.50 -47.30
C ILE A 118 -38.42 -24.29 -48.17
N VAL A 119 -38.26 -24.43 -49.48
CA VAL A 119 -38.68 -23.41 -50.45
C VAL A 119 -40.09 -23.80 -50.91
N ILE A 120 -41.09 -23.01 -50.51
CA ILE A 120 -42.47 -23.22 -50.95
C ILE A 120 -42.59 -22.64 -52.36
N SER A 121 -42.56 -23.48 -53.39
CA SER A 121 -42.96 -23.09 -54.74
C SER A 121 -44.48 -22.93 -54.78
N LYS A 122 -44.98 -21.83 -55.37
CA LYS A 122 -46.40 -21.50 -55.50
C LYS A 122 -47.24 -22.53 -56.30
N SER A 123 -46.64 -23.61 -56.79
CA SER A 123 -47.29 -24.67 -57.56
C SER A 123 -48.06 -25.70 -56.72
N ASP A 124 -47.82 -25.77 -55.41
CA ASP A 124 -48.48 -26.75 -54.52
C ASP A 124 -49.50 -26.10 -53.57
N LYS A 125 -50.18 -25.06 -54.04
CA LYS A 125 -51.48 -24.66 -53.47
C LYS A 125 -52.56 -25.41 -54.23
N LYS A 126 -52.92 -26.59 -53.71
CA LYS A 126 -54.17 -27.24 -54.04
C LYS A 126 -55.31 -26.60 -53.25
#